data_AF-A0A5N7WJ74-F1
#
_entry.id   AF-A0A5N7WJ74-F1
#
_cell.length_a   1.000
_cell.length_b   1.000
_cell.length_c   1.000
_cell.angle_alpha   90.00
_cell.angle_beta   90.00
_cell.angle_gamma   90.00
#
_symmetry.space_group_name_H-M   'P 1'
#
loop_
_entity.id
_entity.type
_entity.pdbx_description
1 polymer ?
#
loop_
_entity_poly.entity_id
_entity_poly.type
_entity_poly.pdbx_seq_one_letter_code
_entity_poly.pdbx_strand_id
1 'polypeptide(L)'
;MLIEHGYSRVVTANGLEFTFTPSFARIAQLGRPGEIVDAFRGLFGARAHLNARYVLAVLCEQDDATALLGWLDEDGEHAGSMPVLEQISLAAHLMRHGLVGTGGSKEQSARPVTEFNVAEYVAAARVHLGMGTADAEALSMSEFQALFEMKYPDAKKKRRDVPTREEYRAAMAAFQK
;
A
#
# COMPACT_ATOMS: atom_id res chain seq x y z
N MET A 1 14.16 7.58 -1.78
CA MET A 1 13.08 6.80 -1.13
C MET A 1 13.64 5.50 -0.57
N LEU A 2 13.02 4.93 0.47
CA LEU A 2 13.50 3.74 1.19
C LEU A 2 12.71 2.48 0.81
N ILE A 3 13.38 1.32 0.74
CA ILE A 3 12.73 0.02 0.48
C ILE A 3 11.69 -0.32 1.56
N GLU A 4 11.94 0.09 2.80
CA GLU A 4 11.01 -0.01 3.95
C GLU A 4 9.66 0.67 3.68
N HIS A 5 9.62 1.63 2.75
CA HIS A 5 8.41 2.37 2.35
C HIS A 5 7.83 1.84 1.02
N GLY A 6 8.29 0.68 0.55
CA GLY A 6 7.82 0.00 -0.65
C GLY A 6 8.52 0.42 -1.94
N TYR A 7 9.50 1.32 -1.88
CA TYR A 7 10.29 1.68 -3.05
C TYR A 7 11.06 0.46 -3.56
N SER A 8 11.04 0.22 -4.87
CA SER A 8 11.78 -0.88 -5.49
C SER A 8 12.48 -0.44 -6.76
N ARG A 9 13.71 -0.93 -6.96
CA ARG A 9 14.46 -0.73 -8.20
C ARG A 9 14.85 -2.08 -8.79
N VAL A 10 14.60 -2.24 -10.07
CA VAL A 10 14.93 -3.44 -10.86
C VAL A 10 15.98 -3.06 -11.88
N VAL A 11 17.04 -3.87 -11.97
CA VAL A 11 18.09 -3.72 -12.98
C VAL A 11 18.10 -4.98 -13.83
N THR A 12 17.90 -4.83 -15.13
CA THR A 12 17.88 -5.95 -16.08
C THR A 12 19.29 -6.41 -16.45
N ALA A 13 19.41 -7.58 -17.07
CA ALA A 13 20.71 -8.12 -17.51
C ALA A 13 21.43 -7.23 -18.54
N ASN A 14 20.69 -6.44 -19.32
CA ASN A 14 21.25 -5.45 -20.26
C ASN A 14 21.50 -4.07 -19.62
N GLY A 15 21.35 -3.94 -18.30
CA GLY A 15 21.67 -2.73 -17.55
C GLY A 15 20.60 -1.64 -17.57
N LEU A 16 19.38 -1.93 -18.01
CA LEU A 16 18.26 -0.99 -17.90
C LEU A 16 17.78 -0.95 -16.45
N GLU A 17 17.53 0.26 -15.94
CA GLU A 17 17.04 0.47 -14.57
C GLU A 17 15.58 0.94 -14.60
N PHE A 18 14.75 0.27 -13.81
CA PHE A 18 13.35 0.61 -13.62
C PHE A 18 13.08 0.86 -12.14
N THR A 19 12.38 1.94 -11.85
CA THR A 19 12.04 2.36 -10.49
C THR A 19 10.54 2.26 -10.31
N PHE A 20 10.12 1.71 -9.17
CA PHE A 20 8.73 1.54 -8.82
C PHE A 20 8.43 2.22 -7.49
N THR A 21 7.41 3.08 -7.51
CA THR A 21 7.01 3.89 -6.36
C THR A 21 5.54 3.69 -6.04
N PRO A 22 5.18 3.16 -4.85
CA PRO A 22 3.80 3.04 -4.44
C PRO A 22 3.31 4.33 -3.76
N SER A 23 3.56 5.48 -4.37
CA SER A 23 3.14 6.79 -3.86
C SER A 23 1.64 7.01 -4.04
N PHE A 24 1.03 7.86 -3.22
CA PHE A 24 -0.37 8.23 -3.36
C PHE A 24 -0.70 8.75 -4.77
N ALA A 25 0.16 9.59 -5.36
CA ALA A 25 -0.01 10.06 -6.74
C ALA A 25 -0.11 8.92 -7.76
N ARG A 26 0.69 7.86 -7.61
CA ARG A 26 0.73 6.72 -8.52
C ARG A 26 -0.41 5.76 -8.25
N ILE A 27 -0.72 5.50 -6.98
CA ILE A 27 -1.87 4.66 -6.58
C ILE A 27 -3.19 5.26 -7.09
N ALA A 28 -3.35 6.58 -7.07
CA ALA A 28 -4.53 7.25 -7.60
C ALA A 28 -4.75 7.00 -9.11
N GLN A 29 -3.70 6.66 -9.86
CA GLN A 29 -3.78 6.37 -11.29
C GLN A 29 -4.27 4.94 -11.61
N LEU A 30 -4.34 4.07 -10.60
CA LEU A 30 -4.92 2.72 -10.75
C LEU A 30 -6.44 2.74 -10.93
N GLY A 31 -7.08 3.89 -10.72
CA GLY A 31 -8.52 4.09 -10.97
C GLY A 31 -9.24 4.69 -9.78
N ARG A 32 -10.56 4.49 -9.75
CA ARG A 32 -11.44 4.93 -8.66
C ARG A 32 -11.14 4.19 -7.36
N PRO A 33 -11.57 4.71 -6.19
CA PRO A 33 -11.30 4.09 -4.89
C PRO A 33 -11.59 2.58 -4.79
N GLY A 34 -12.69 2.10 -5.37
CA GLY A 34 -12.99 0.66 -5.44
C GLY A 34 -12.07 -0.12 -6.41
N GLU A 35 -11.75 0.47 -7.55
CA GLU A 35 -10.90 -0.13 -8.59
C GLU A 35 -9.45 -0.30 -8.09
N ILE A 36 -8.95 0.62 -7.26
CA ILE A 36 -7.66 0.50 -6.58
C ILE A 36 -7.60 -0.76 -5.71
N VAL A 37 -8.66 -1.02 -4.93
CA VAL A 37 -8.76 -2.20 -4.07
C VAL A 37 -8.92 -3.47 -4.91
N ASP A 38 -9.69 -3.41 -5.99
CA ASP A 38 -9.89 -4.54 -6.89
C ASP A 38 -8.62 -4.90 -7.67
N ALA A 39 -7.80 -3.91 -8.06
CA ALA A 39 -6.47 -4.14 -8.64
C ALA A 39 -5.58 -4.93 -7.68
N PHE A 40 -5.57 -4.57 -6.38
CA PHE A 40 -4.83 -5.32 -5.37
C PHE A 40 -5.36 -6.75 -5.17
N ARG A 41 -6.69 -6.92 -5.06
CA ARG A 41 -7.32 -8.23 -4.95
C ARG A 41 -7.05 -9.11 -6.18
N GLY A 42 -7.02 -8.49 -7.36
CA GLY A 42 -6.76 -9.14 -8.64
C GLY A 42 -5.40 -9.84 -8.72
N LEU A 43 -4.41 -9.41 -7.94
CA LEU A 43 -3.09 -10.05 -7.84
C LEU A 43 -3.15 -11.47 -7.25
N PHE A 44 -4.25 -11.83 -6.58
CA PHE A 44 -4.44 -13.14 -5.96
C PHE A 44 -5.48 -14.00 -6.70
N GLY A 45 -5.95 -13.56 -7.87
CA GLY A 45 -6.95 -14.25 -8.68
C GLY A 45 -6.39 -14.97 -9.91
N ALA A 46 -7.27 -15.57 -10.70
CA ALA A 46 -6.91 -16.31 -11.93
C ALA A 46 -6.22 -15.43 -12.99
N ARG A 47 -6.43 -14.11 -12.95
CA ARG A 47 -5.81 -13.12 -13.86
C ARG A 47 -4.70 -12.32 -13.19
N ALA A 48 -3.98 -12.91 -12.22
CA ALA A 48 -2.93 -12.22 -11.47
C ALA A 48 -1.85 -11.60 -12.35
N HIS A 49 -1.45 -12.28 -13.43
CA HIS A 49 -0.45 -11.78 -14.39
C HIS A 49 -0.86 -10.46 -15.06
N LEU A 50 -2.10 -10.34 -15.55
CA LEU A 50 -2.61 -9.09 -16.14
C LEU A 50 -2.70 -7.96 -15.11
N ASN A 51 -3.19 -8.27 -13.91
CA ASN A 51 -3.29 -7.28 -12.83
C ASN A 51 -1.90 -6.81 -12.38
N ALA A 52 -0.93 -7.73 -12.28
CA ALA A 52 0.44 -7.39 -11.92
C ALA A 52 1.09 -6.49 -12.96
N ARG A 53 0.95 -6.81 -14.26
CA ARG A 53 1.44 -5.96 -15.35
C ARG A 53 0.81 -4.57 -15.30
N TYR A 54 -0.51 -4.49 -15.12
CA TYR A 54 -1.21 -3.20 -14.99
C TYR A 54 -0.70 -2.38 -13.80
N VAL A 55 -0.62 -2.98 -12.61
CA VAL A 55 -0.12 -2.32 -11.39
C VAL A 55 1.31 -1.84 -11.60
N LEU A 56 2.20 -2.68 -12.13
CA LEU A 56 3.60 -2.31 -12.35
C LEU A 56 3.75 -1.21 -13.39
N ALA A 57 3.00 -1.25 -14.48
CA ALA A 57 3.03 -0.20 -15.50
C ALA A 57 2.63 1.16 -14.91
N VAL A 58 1.61 1.20 -14.05
CA VAL A 58 1.15 2.45 -13.41
C VAL A 58 2.14 2.95 -12.35
N LEU A 59 2.73 2.05 -11.56
CA LEU A 59 3.63 2.39 -10.46
C LEU A 59 5.09 2.60 -10.90
N CYS A 60 5.42 2.36 -12.16
CA CYS A 60 6.75 2.60 -12.72
C CYS A 60 7.00 4.10 -12.89
N GLU A 61 8.18 4.58 -12.52
CA GLU A 61 8.56 5.97 -12.72
C GLU A 61 8.84 6.28 -14.20
N GLN A 62 9.43 5.32 -14.90
CA GLN A 62 9.75 5.42 -16.32
C GLN A 62 8.49 5.36 -17.18
N ASP A 63 8.44 6.18 -18.23
CA ASP A 63 7.29 6.25 -19.14
C ASP A 63 7.06 4.96 -19.93
N ASP A 64 8.12 4.18 -20.17
CA ASP A 64 8.06 2.91 -20.90
C ASP A 64 8.72 1.78 -20.10
N ALA A 65 7.88 0.89 -19.56
CA ALA A 65 8.28 -0.35 -18.89
C ALA A 65 8.05 -1.59 -19.77
N THR A 66 7.73 -1.43 -21.06
CA THR A 66 7.33 -2.51 -21.97
C THR A 66 8.39 -3.59 -22.10
N ALA A 67 9.66 -3.20 -22.23
CA ALA A 67 10.79 -4.13 -22.32
C ALA A 67 10.91 -5.02 -21.06
N LEU A 68 10.52 -4.50 -19.90
CA LEU A 68 10.57 -5.22 -18.63
C LEU A 68 9.34 -6.10 -18.41
N LEU A 69 8.14 -5.55 -18.65
CA LEU A 69 6.86 -6.16 -18.25
C LEU A 69 6.19 -6.99 -19.35
N GLY A 70 6.53 -6.70 -20.62
CA GLY A 70 5.86 -7.25 -21.78
C GLY A 70 4.63 -6.44 -22.21
N TRP A 71 4.08 -6.76 -23.37
CA TRP A 71 2.89 -6.12 -23.94
C TRP A 71 1.94 -7.16 -24.55
N LEU A 72 0.76 -6.69 -24.95
CA LEU A 72 -0.27 -7.49 -25.63
C LEU A 72 -0.72 -6.72 -26.87
N ASP A 73 -0.70 -7.38 -28.02
CA ASP A 73 -1.20 -6.84 -29.30
C ASP A 73 -2.00 -7.89 -30.08
N GLU A 74 -2.24 -7.65 -31.37
CA GLU A 74 -3.01 -8.55 -32.24
C GLU A 74 -2.33 -9.91 -32.47
N ASP A 75 -0.99 -9.97 -32.40
CA ASP A 75 -0.21 -11.19 -32.58
C ASP A 75 -0.13 -12.02 -31.29
N GLY A 76 -0.60 -11.45 -30.17
CA GLY A 76 -0.72 -12.11 -28.88
C GLY A 76 0.13 -11.46 -27.79
N GLU A 77 0.48 -12.26 -26.78
CA GLU A 77 1.23 -11.79 -25.63
C GLU A 77 2.74 -11.87 -25.89
N HIS A 78 3.42 -10.74 -25.68
CA HIS A 78 4.86 -10.63 -25.81
C HIS A 78 5.49 -10.51 -24.43
N ALA A 79 6.35 -11.46 -24.08
CA ALA A 79 6.98 -11.51 -22.78
C ALA A 79 8.04 -10.41 -22.63
N GLY A 80 8.01 -9.71 -21.50
CA GLY A 80 9.10 -8.83 -21.06
C GLY A 80 10.24 -9.61 -20.40
N SER A 81 11.31 -8.91 -20.05
CA SER A 81 12.47 -9.54 -19.43
C SER A 81 12.24 -9.99 -17.98
N MET A 82 11.23 -9.47 -17.27
CA MET A 82 10.88 -9.87 -15.91
C MET A 82 9.91 -11.07 -15.92
N PRO A 83 10.23 -12.20 -15.26
CA PRO A 83 9.33 -13.33 -15.13
C PRO A 83 7.98 -12.97 -14.48
N VAL A 84 6.89 -13.58 -14.94
CA VAL A 84 5.52 -13.27 -14.48
C VAL A 84 5.36 -13.42 -12.96
N LEU A 85 5.98 -14.43 -12.34
CA LEU A 85 5.91 -14.62 -10.89
C LEU A 85 6.62 -13.48 -10.12
N GLU A 86 7.72 -12.95 -10.67
CA GLU A 86 8.41 -11.80 -10.10
C GLU A 86 7.57 -10.54 -10.26
N GLN A 87 6.89 -10.36 -11.42
CA GLN A 87 5.94 -9.27 -11.62
C GLN A 87 4.83 -9.29 -10.56
N ILE A 88 4.20 -10.45 -10.34
CA ILE A 88 3.14 -10.61 -9.32
C ILE A 88 3.67 -10.31 -7.92
N SER A 89 4.86 -10.81 -7.59
CA SER A 89 5.46 -10.62 -6.26
C SER A 89 5.81 -9.16 -6.00
N LEU A 90 6.39 -8.47 -7.00
CA LEU A 90 6.75 -7.06 -6.93
C LEU A 90 5.49 -6.18 -6.83
N ALA A 91 4.48 -6.43 -7.67
CA ALA A 91 3.21 -5.72 -7.62
C ALA A 91 2.55 -5.87 -6.23
N ALA A 92 2.53 -7.08 -5.67
CA ALA A 92 1.97 -7.33 -4.36
C ALA A 92 2.76 -6.64 -3.24
N HIS A 93 4.08 -6.59 -3.34
CA HIS A 93 4.93 -5.84 -2.41
C HIS A 93 4.61 -4.34 -2.46
N LEU A 94 4.60 -3.74 -3.64
CA LEU A 94 4.29 -2.33 -3.85
C LEU A 94 2.91 -1.96 -3.30
N MET A 95 1.88 -2.74 -3.66
CA MET A 95 0.51 -2.47 -3.21
C MET A 95 0.33 -2.63 -1.69
N ARG A 96 1.06 -3.56 -1.04
CA ARG A 96 1.06 -3.65 0.42
C ARG A 96 1.56 -2.37 1.07
N HIS A 97 2.67 -1.82 0.58
CA HIS A 97 3.20 -0.57 1.12
C HIS A 97 2.38 0.67 0.71
N GLY A 98 1.76 0.64 -0.47
CA GLY A 98 0.95 1.74 -1.01
C GLY A 98 -0.46 1.85 -0.43
N LEU A 99 -1.10 0.74 -0.06
CA LEU A 99 -2.48 0.71 0.47
C LEU A 99 -2.56 0.30 1.93
N VAL A 100 -1.80 -0.72 2.35
CA VAL A 100 -1.96 -1.35 3.68
C VAL A 100 -1.01 -0.74 4.71
N GLY A 101 0.22 -0.43 4.30
CA GLY A 101 1.28 0.04 5.17
C GLY A 101 2.01 -1.09 5.92
N THR A 102 2.77 -0.73 6.96
CA THR A 102 3.72 -1.64 7.65
C THR A 102 3.09 -2.54 8.74
N GLY A 103 1.76 -2.71 8.76
CA GLY A 103 1.09 -3.74 9.57
C GLY A 103 0.66 -3.31 10.98
N GLY A 104 0.02 -2.15 11.12
CA GLY A 104 -0.69 -1.77 12.35
C GLY A 104 -2.05 -2.47 12.51
N SER A 105 -2.26 -3.12 13.67
CA SER A 105 -3.48 -3.80 14.14
C SER A 105 -4.07 -4.90 13.24
N LYS A 106 -3.68 -6.16 13.50
CA LYS A 106 -4.48 -7.35 13.16
C LYS A 106 -5.73 -7.41 14.06
N GLU A 107 -6.66 -6.48 13.91
CA GLU A 107 -7.97 -6.61 14.53
C GLU A 107 -8.80 -7.53 13.64
N GLN A 108 -8.91 -8.80 14.06
CA GLN A 108 -9.49 -9.92 13.30
C GLN A 108 -11.00 -9.78 13.00
N SER A 109 -11.62 -8.63 13.28
CA SER A 109 -13.05 -8.36 13.13
C SER A 109 -13.39 -7.19 12.22
N ALA A 110 -12.41 -6.53 11.59
CA ALA A 110 -12.69 -5.44 10.66
C ALA A 110 -13.27 -5.98 9.35
N ARG A 111 -14.37 -5.39 8.88
CA ARG A 111 -14.93 -5.67 7.55
C ARG A 111 -13.84 -5.44 6.49
N PRO A 112 -13.79 -6.24 5.42
CA PRO A 112 -12.86 -6.01 4.33
C PRO A 112 -13.02 -4.59 3.79
N VAL A 113 -11.90 -3.88 3.63
CA VAL A 113 -11.89 -2.56 2.98
C VAL A 113 -12.37 -2.73 1.54
N THR A 114 -13.38 -1.97 1.13
CA THR A 114 -13.99 -2.02 -0.21
C THR A 114 -13.52 -0.89 -1.12
N GLU A 115 -12.97 0.18 -0.55
CA GLU A 115 -12.50 1.35 -1.29
C GLU A 115 -11.28 1.99 -0.62
N PHE A 116 -10.41 2.61 -1.42
CA PHE A 116 -9.24 3.32 -0.93
C PHE A 116 -9.23 4.75 -1.49
N ASN A 117 -9.57 5.73 -0.64
CA ASN A 117 -9.63 7.13 -1.04
C ASN A 117 -8.30 7.85 -0.81
N VAL A 118 -7.48 7.92 -1.86
CA VAL A 118 -6.16 8.58 -1.81
C VAL A 118 -6.23 10.04 -1.34
N ALA A 119 -7.27 10.77 -1.74
CA ALA A 119 -7.40 12.19 -1.43
C ALA A 119 -7.52 12.45 0.09
N GLU A 120 -8.11 11.51 0.83
CA GLU A 120 -8.20 11.61 2.29
C GLU A 120 -6.83 11.52 2.96
N TYR A 121 -5.96 10.62 2.48
CA TYR A 121 -4.61 10.48 3.02
C TYR A 121 -3.72 11.67 2.65
N VAL A 122 -3.81 12.16 1.41
CA VAL A 122 -3.10 13.39 0.99
C VAL A 122 -3.56 14.59 1.83
N ALA A 123 -4.87 14.75 2.03
CA ALA A 123 -5.40 15.82 2.87
C ALA A 123 -4.93 15.68 4.33
N ALA A 124 -4.96 14.46 4.88
CA ALA A 124 -4.47 14.20 6.23
C ALA A 124 -2.97 14.50 6.36
N ALA A 125 -2.14 14.14 5.38
CA ALA A 125 -0.71 14.46 5.39
C ALA A 125 -0.48 15.97 5.35
N ARG A 126 -1.23 16.72 4.53
CA ARG A 126 -1.13 18.18 4.47
C ARG A 126 -1.55 18.83 5.79
N VAL A 127 -2.71 18.46 6.32
CA VAL A 127 -3.28 19.07 7.53
C VAL A 127 -2.50 18.66 8.78
N HIS A 128 -2.22 17.38 8.94
CA HIS A 128 -1.62 16.85 10.17
C HIS A 128 -0.11 16.82 10.12
N LEU A 129 0.55 16.61 8.98
CA LEU A 129 2.02 16.60 8.91
C LEU A 129 2.61 17.95 8.44
N GLY A 130 1.77 18.88 7.96
CA GLY A 130 2.20 20.21 7.50
C GLY A 130 2.93 20.17 6.16
N MET A 131 2.68 19.13 5.36
CA MET A 131 3.35 18.91 4.08
C MET A 131 2.74 19.74 2.95
N GLY A 132 3.58 20.08 1.96
CA GLY A 132 3.11 20.60 0.68
C GLY A 132 2.34 19.52 -0.10
N THR A 133 1.58 19.93 -1.13
CA THR A 133 0.80 18.99 -1.94
C THR A 133 1.69 17.93 -2.59
N ALA A 134 2.80 18.33 -3.22
CA ALA A 134 3.71 17.41 -3.89
C ALA A 134 4.34 16.40 -2.92
N ASP A 135 4.77 16.84 -1.74
CA ASP A 135 5.37 15.96 -0.73
C ASP A 135 4.33 14.98 -0.18
N ALA A 136 3.10 15.45 0.07
CA ALA A 136 2.01 14.60 0.55
C ALA A 136 1.63 13.53 -0.49
N GLU A 137 1.57 13.90 -1.76
CA GLU A 137 1.27 12.99 -2.87
C GLU A 137 2.39 11.96 -3.14
N ALA A 138 3.63 12.29 -2.76
CA ALA A 138 4.79 11.42 -2.92
C ALA A 138 4.88 10.31 -1.86
N LEU A 139 4.15 10.41 -0.75
CA LEU A 139 4.16 9.41 0.31
C LEU A 139 3.53 8.08 -0.13
N SER A 140 4.05 6.97 0.39
CA SER A 140 3.32 5.70 0.45
C SER A 140 2.53 5.57 1.76
N MET A 141 1.60 4.62 1.84
CA MET A 141 0.86 4.38 3.09
C MET A 141 1.79 4.00 4.24
N SER A 142 2.83 3.21 3.98
CA SER A 142 3.86 2.88 4.97
C SER A 142 4.56 4.12 5.53
N GLU A 143 4.98 5.04 4.65
CA GLU A 143 5.66 6.26 5.07
C GLU A 143 4.72 7.20 5.82
N PHE A 144 3.49 7.35 5.33
CA PHE A 144 2.44 8.11 6.01
C PHE A 144 2.22 7.59 7.43
N GLN A 145 2.06 6.27 7.62
CA GLN A 145 1.86 5.66 8.94
C GLN A 145 3.06 5.91 9.86
N ALA A 146 4.29 5.76 9.36
CA ALA A 146 5.50 5.97 10.14
C ALA A 146 5.60 7.43 10.64
N LEU A 147 5.40 8.40 9.74
CA LEU A 147 5.44 9.82 10.09
C LEU A 147 4.30 10.22 11.03
N PHE A 148 3.11 9.67 10.80
CA PHE A 148 1.95 9.93 11.65
C PHE A 148 2.15 9.38 13.06
N GLU A 149 2.72 8.17 13.19
CA GLU A 149 3.08 7.58 14.48
C GLU A 149 4.17 8.38 15.21
N MET A 150 5.18 8.87 14.50
CA MET A 150 6.20 9.74 15.09
C MET A 150 5.62 11.07 15.59
N LYS A 151 4.66 11.66 14.87
CA LYS A 151 3.99 12.91 15.28
C LYS A 151 2.99 12.70 16.41
N TYR A 152 2.32 11.56 16.42
CA TYR A 152 1.27 11.21 17.38
C TYR A 152 1.56 9.85 18.05
N PRO A 153 2.63 9.74 18.85
CA PRO A 153 3.04 8.46 19.45
C PRO A 153 1.98 7.90 20.42
N ASP A 154 1.16 8.77 20.99
CA ASP A 154 0.07 8.40 21.89
C ASP A 154 -1.19 7.92 21.16
N ALA A 155 -1.32 8.10 19.84
CA ALA A 155 -2.49 7.64 19.09
C ALA A 155 -2.63 6.10 19.06
N LYS A 156 -1.51 5.38 19.20
CA LYS A 156 -1.49 3.92 19.38
C LYS A 156 -1.55 3.48 20.84
N LYS A 157 -1.34 4.37 21.82
CA LYS A 157 -1.69 4.07 23.20
C LYS A 157 -3.21 3.98 23.22
N LYS A 158 -3.73 2.74 23.20
CA LYS A 158 -5.14 2.47 23.53
C LYS A 158 -5.51 3.43 24.65
N ARG A 159 -6.55 4.24 24.48
CA ARG A 159 -7.19 4.90 25.62
C ARG A 159 -7.60 3.78 26.57
N ARG A 160 -6.74 3.45 27.52
CA ARG A 160 -6.94 2.43 28.54
C ARG A 160 -7.79 3.06 29.65
N ASP A 161 -8.93 3.63 29.24
CA ASP A 161 -9.95 4.21 30.13
C ASP A 161 -11.05 3.20 30.46
N VAL A 162 -10.99 1.99 29.87
CA VAL A 162 -11.92 0.90 30.18
C VAL A 162 -11.15 -0.21 30.91
N PRO A 163 -11.44 -0.45 32.20
CA PRO A 163 -10.90 -1.59 32.94
C PRO A 163 -11.17 -2.89 32.20
N THR A 164 -10.17 -3.77 32.16
CA THR A 164 -10.32 -5.10 31.57
C THR A 164 -11.42 -5.90 32.28
N ARG A 165 -11.97 -6.91 31.61
CA ARG A 165 -13.02 -7.76 32.19
C ARG A 165 -12.60 -8.41 33.52
N GLU A 166 -11.31 -8.67 33.69
CA GLU A 166 -10.74 -9.19 34.95
C GLU A 166 -10.65 -8.10 36.02
N GLU A 167 -10.18 -6.90 35.69
CA GLU A 167 -10.16 -5.74 36.61
C GLU A 167 -11.59 -5.34 37.04
N TYR A 168 -12.58 -5.40 36.15
CA TYR A 168 -13.99 -5.17 36.46
C TYR A 168 -14.55 -6.24 37.42
N ARG A 169 -14.24 -7.51 37.18
CA ARG A 169 -14.65 -8.63 38.05
C ARG A 169 -14.02 -8.52 39.44
N ALA A 170 -12.74 -8.16 39.52
CA ALA A 170 -12.03 -7.95 40.77
C ALA A 170 -12.61 -6.77 41.57
N ALA A 171 -12.93 -5.66 40.89
CA ALA A 171 -13.58 -4.52 41.51
C ALA A 171 -14.98 -4.90 42.06
N MET A 172 -15.82 -5.58 41.27
CA MET A 172 -17.16 -6.01 41.72
C MET A 172 -17.11 -7.01 42.88
N ALA A 173 -16.09 -7.88 42.95
CA ALA A 173 -15.89 -8.79 44.06
C ALA A 173 -15.44 -8.07 45.35
N ALA A 174 -14.71 -6.96 45.23
CA ALA A 174 -14.30 -6.13 46.37
C ALA A 174 -15.47 -5.33 46.96
N PHE A 175 -16.50 -5.02 46.18
CA PHE A 175 -17.72 -4.32 46.64
C PHE A 175 -18.79 -5.24 47.27
N GLN A 176 -18.57 -6.56 47.31
CA GLN A 176 -19.52 -7.55 47.87
C GLN A 176 -19.09 -8.12 49.25
N LYS A 177 -18.15 -7.47 49.94
CA LYS A 177 -17.82 -7.73 51.36
C LYS A 177 -18.33 -6.59 52.23
#